data_AF-A0A5J4U758-F1
#
_entry.id   AF-A0A5J4U758-F1
#
_cell.length_a   1.000
_cell.length_b   1.000
_cell.length_c   1.000
_cell.angle_alpha   90.00
_cell.angle_beta   90.00
_cell.angle_gamma   90.00
#
_symmetry.space_group_name_H-M   'P 1'
#
loop_
_entity.id
_entity.type
_entity.pdbx_description
1 polymer ?
#
loop_
_entity_poly.entity_id
_entity_poly.type
_entity_poly.pdbx_seq_one_letter_code
_entity_poly.pdbx_strand_id
1 'polypeptide(L)'
;MDDESLKKIFILKANAVISDRLGQCTTSAQRALLNIVEFAARRNIKMPLKVDLLTQQQETTLYEGMHESGLLLKVGELLVLKAGFQEKGYKLPFSELVEQLAWIYIMISKGNRIDQRIINIFNEVFIRKIDQFIIKLKEKGNDNQLEKEIQSMTKIFDDFQVFAPLGNLILYSEDAILQKFVSLIHINCAPELNCPHQIQLKKTPALSIFLNSLYLSFDLLSSGLIMLILLRSPDSLPHLASIINTFVSNEFPQLEENIVLFALKEIDYSICSYSNQNQIVSNIPNLIYSLIRLLEFKIKQKTGQDEDEEVAQNIRKMSLSCLKQIQMYEGEQTQEQLVHSRFGSTLARIDKENSELKAFTYENEYDEDYLSRFKRELQNGRQEVDQDLEDSGIIQQLFPARPDLAKELETQIEEEMQKMNVKEKEKDE
;
A
#
# COMPACT_ATOMS: atom_id res chain seq x y z
N MET A 1 -5.42 14.98 -28.32
CA MET A 1 -6.83 15.36 -28.12
C MET A 1 -7.01 15.67 -26.65
N ASP A 2 -7.45 16.88 -26.33
CA ASP A 2 -7.77 17.31 -24.97
C ASP A 2 -9.18 16.83 -24.54
N ASP A 3 -9.48 17.03 -23.26
CA ASP A 3 -10.72 16.55 -22.64
C ASP A 3 -11.96 17.28 -23.18
N GLU A 4 -11.87 18.57 -23.51
CA GLU A 4 -12.97 19.34 -24.09
C GLU A 4 -13.33 18.86 -25.50
N SER A 5 -12.32 18.53 -26.30
CA SER A 5 -12.50 17.91 -27.61
C SER A 5 -13.17 16.54 -27.50
N LEU A 6 -12.78 15.74 -26.50
CA LEU A 6 -13.39 14.43 -26.26
C LEU A 6 -14.87 14.57 -25.88
N LYS A 7 -15.23 15.52 -25.01
CA LYS A 7 -16.63 15.82 -24.64
C LYS A 7 -17.49 16.17 -25.85
N LYS A 8 -16.95 16.96 -26.79
CA LYS A 8 -17.67 17.34 -28.03
C LYS A 8 -17.87 16.15 -28.98
N ILE A 9 -16.96 15.20 -29.00
CA ILE A 9 -17.05 14.01 -29.86
C ILE A 9 -18.01 12.99 -29.24
N PHE A 10 -17.91 12.74 -27.94
CA PHE A 10 -18.71 11.74 -27.22
C PHE A 10 -20.04 12.32 -26.73
N ILE A 11 -20.71 13.10 -27.58
CA ILE A 11 -22.10 13.53 -27.35
C ILE A 11 -23.06 12.35 -27.54
N LEU A 12 -24.26 12.46 -26.95
CA LEU A 12 -25.31 11.44 -26.98
C LEU A 12 -25.51 10.79 -28.36
N LYS A 13 -25.59 11.61 -29.42
CA LYS A 13 -25.80 11.13 -30.80
C LYS A 13 -24.64 10.28 -31.32
N ALA A 14 -23.40 10.66 -31.03
CA ALA A 14 -22.24 9.90 -31.47
C ALA A 14 -22.16 8.56 -30.72
N ASN A 15 -22.41 8.56 -29.41
CA ASN A 15 -22.42 7.35 -28.60
C ASN A 15 -23.53 6.38 -29.05
N ALA A 16 -24.70 6.88 -29.42
CA ALA A 16 -25.79 6.06 -29.97
C ALA A 16 -25.36 5.37 -31.28
N VAL A 17 -24.73 6.11 -32.20
CA VAL A 17 -24.21 5.53 -33.46
C VAL A 17 -23.12 4.49 -33.18
N ILE A 18 -22.24 4.73 -32.20
CA ILE A 18 -21.22 3.75 -31.80
C ILE A 18 -21.90 2.50 -31.24
N SER A 19 -22.88 2.66 -30.34
CA SER A 19 -23.64 1.57 -29.73
C SER A 19 -24.28 0.65 -30.78
N ASP A 20 -24.98 1.25 -31.76
CA ASP A 20 -25.63 0.52 -32.86
C ASP A 20 -24.61 -0.24 -33.72
N ARG A 21 -23.44 0.36 -33.96
CA ARG A 21 -22.42 -0.20 -34.87
C ARG A 21 -21.44 -1.15 -34.21
N LEU A 22 -21.38 -1.20 -32.87
CA LEU A 22 -20.47 -2.07 -32.12
C LEU A 22 -20.75 -3.55 -32.41
N GLY A 23 -22.01 -3.90 -32.69
CA GLY A 23 -22.42 -5.25 -33.07
C GLY A 23 -22.03 -6.30 -32.03
N GLN A 24 -21.25 -7.31 -32.45
CA GLN A 24 -20.71 -8.38 -31.58
C GLN A 24 -19.17 -8.36 -31.47
N CYS A 25 -18.52 -7.29 -31.94
CA CYS A 25 -17.05 -7.17 -32.00
C CYS A 25 -16.36 -8.30 -32.79
N THR A 26 -17.00 -8.79 -33.86
CA THR A 26 -16.46 -9.86 -34.71
C THR A 26 -15.74 -9.35 -35.95
N THR A 27 -15.95 -8.09 -36.35
CA THR A 27 -15.30 -7.48 -37.51
C THR A 27 -14.22 -6.48 -37.09
N SER A 28 -13.28 -6.20 -37.98
CA SER A 28 -12.22 -5.20 -37.75
C SER A 28 -12.79 -3.79 -37.47
N ALA A 29 -13.84 -3.40 -38.18
CA ALA A 29 -14.51 -2.12 -37.96
C ALA A 29 -15.15 -2.02 -36.56
N GLN A 30 -15.82 -3.09 -36.12
CA GLN A 30 -16.38 -3.15 -34.76
C GLN A 30 -15.29 -3.09 -33.69
N ARG A 31 -14.15 -3.75 -33.92
CA ARG A 31 -12.98 -3.68 -33.03
C ARG A 31 -12.36 -2.29 -32.99
N ALA A 32 -12.28 -1.61 -34.13
CA ALA A 32 -11.81 -0.23 -34.17
C ALA A 32 -12.73 0.71 -33.36
N LEU A 33 -14.04 0.51 -33.46
CA LEU A 33 -15.01 1.24 -32.62
C LEU A 33 -14.82 0.94 -31.14
N LEU A 34 -14.63 -0.33 -30.76
CA LEU A 34 -14.37 -0.69 -29.37
C LEU A 34 -13.08 -0.05 -28.82
N ASN A 35 -12.02 0.01 -29.62
CA ASN A 35 -10.77 0.69 -29.26
C ASN A 35 -10.98 2.21 -29.05
N ILE A 36 -11.87 2.83 -29.84
CA ILE A 36 -12.25 4.24 -29.65
C ILE A 36 -13.00 4.43 -28.32
N VAL A 37 -13.90 3.49 -27.98
CA VAL A 37 -14.60 3.50 -26.68
C VAL A 37 -13.61 3.29 -25.53
N GLU A 38 -12.65 2.37 -25.65
CA GLU A 38 -11.60 2.17 -24.65
C GLU A 38 -10.76 3.43 -24.44
N PHE A 39 -10.34 4.07 -25.53
CA PHE A 39 -9.61 5.32 -25.46
C PHE A 39 -10.40 6.40 -24.68
N ALA A 40 -11.70 6.52 -24.96
CA ALA A 40 -12.56 7.47 -24.26
C ALA A 40 -12.76 7.11 -22.79
N ALA A 41 -12.97 5.84 -22.47
CA ALA A 41 -13.10 5.34 -21.10
C ALA A 41 -11.84 5.61 -20.26
N ARG A 42 -10.65 5.36 -20.82
CA ARG A 42 -9.35 5.64 -20.19
C ARG A 42 -9.08 7.11 -19.95
N ARG A 43 -9.63 7.99 -20.78
CA ARG A 43 -9.57 9.44 -20.56
C ARG A 43 -10.58 9.86 -19.50
N ASN A 44 -11.81 9.36 -19.63
CA ASN A 44 -12.92 9.64 -18.73
C ASN A 44 -12.61 9.31 -17.27
N ILE A 45 -11.93 8.19 -17.02
CA ILE A 45 -11.57 7.78 -15.65
C ILE A 45 -10.66 8.80 -14.94
N LYS A 46 -9.86 9.57 -15.69
CA LYS A 46 -8.95 10.60 -15.18
C LYS A 46 -9.60 11.99 -15.11
N MET A 47 -10.81 12.15 -15.63
CA MET A 47 -11.53 13.42 -15.55
C MET A 47 -12.08 13.63 -14.14
N PRO A 48 -12.26 14.90 -13.70
CA PRO A 48 -12.93 15.20 -12.45
C PRO A 48 -14.33 14.57 -12.40
N LEU A 49 -14.69 14.07 -11.22
CA LEU A 49 -16.05 13.60 -10.95
C LEU A 49 -16.98 14.80 -10.82
N LYS A 50 -18.16 14.70 -11.44
CA LYS A 50 -19.27 15.60 -11.18
C LYS A 50 -20.00 15.06 -9.96
N VAL A 51 -20.18 15.90 -8.94
CA VAL A 51 -20.98 15.57 -7.77
C VAL A 51 -22.37 16.14 -7.97
N ASP A 52 -23.38 15.28 -8.05
CA ASP A 52 -24.77 15.71 -7.93
C ASP A 52 -25.03 16.06 -6.46
N LEU A 53 -25.25 17.35 -6.18
CA LEU A 53 -25.46 17.85 -4.83
C LEU A 53 -26.72 17.28 -4.16
N LEU A 54 -27.72 16.85 -4.93
CA LEU A 54 -28.98 16.31 -4.41
C LEU A 54 -28.85 14.84 -4.02
N THR A 55 -28.21 14.05 -4.87
CA THR A 55 -28.09 12.59 -4.67
C THR A 55 -26.78 12.19 -4.01
N GLN A 56 -25.81 13.12 -3.92
CA GLN A 56 -24.41 12.87 -3.57
C GLN A 56 -23.74 11.84 -4.50
N GLN A 57 -24.36 11.53 -5.65
CA GLN A 57 -23.77 10.64 -6.64
C GLN A 57 -22.61 11.33 -7.34
N GLN A 58 -21.55 10.56 -7.54
CA GLN A 58 -20.38 11.01 -8.25
C GLN A 58 -20.34 10.32 -9.60
N GLU A 59 -20.31 11.08 -10.67
CA GLU A 59 -20.27 10.51 -12.01
C GLU A 59 -19.11 11.09 -12.80
N THR A 60 -18.53 10.26 -13.67
CA THR A 60 -17.52 10.77 -14.60
C THR A 60 -18.15 11.63 -15.68
N THR A 61 -17.34 12.50 -16.30
CA THR A 61 -17.87 13.51 -17.21
C THR A 61 -18.59 12.93 -18.44
N LEU A 62 -18.17 11.75 -18.93
CA LEU A 62 -18.78 11.08 -20.08
C LEU A 62 -19.83 10.03 -19.70
N TYR A 63 -20.06 9.76 -18.40
CA TYR A 63 -20.96 8.68 -17.95
C TYR A 63 -22.37 8.87 -18.50
N GLU A 64 -23.01 10.01 -18.23
CA GLU A 64 -24.38 10.33 -18.66
C GLU A 64 -24.59 10.09 -20.16
N GLY A 65 -23.72 10.67 -21.01
CA GLY A 65 -23.82 10.52 -22.46
C GLY A 65 -23.60 9.07 -22.95
N MET A 66 -22.78 8.27 -22.27
CA MET A 66 -22.57 6.84 -22.60
C MET A 66 -23.68 5.95 -22.05
N HIS A 67 -24.28 6.32 -20.92
CA HIS A 67 -25.40 5.63 -20.31
C HIS A 67 -26.70 5.87 -21.08
N GLU A 68 -27.09 7.13 -21.29
CA GLU A 68 -28.33 7.52 -21.98
C GLU A 68 -28.39 7.08 -23.45
N SER A 69 -27.24 6.98 -24.11
CA SER A 69 -27.16 6.46 -25.49
C SER A 69 -27.29 4.94 -25.58
N GLY A 70 -27.32 4.23 -24.44
CA GLY A 70 -27.30 2.78 -24.39
C GLY A 70 -25.94 2.15 -24.67
N LEU A 71 -24.87 2.94 -24.84
CA LEU A 71 -23.53 2.41 -25.13
C LEU A 71 -22.98 1.60 -23.93
N LEU A 72 -23.13 2.10 -22.70
CA LEU A 72 -22.71 1.37 -21.50
C LEU A 72 -23.47 0.04 -21.35
N LEU A 73 -24.79 0.07 -21.54
CA LEU A 73 -25.63 -1.13 -21.54
C LEU A 73 -25.13 -2.13 -22.59
N LYS A 74 -24.86 -1.66 -23.81
CA LYS A 74 -24.36 -2.50 -24.90
C LYS A 74 -23.02 -3.16 -24.58
N VAL A 75 -22.09 -2.42 -23.96
CA VAL A 75 -20.80 -2.98 -23.49
C VAL A 75 -21.04 -4.05 -22.42
N GLY A 76 -21.93 -3.81 -21.46
CA GLY A 76 -22.29 -4.75 -20.40
C GLY A 76 -22.90 -6.05 -20.94
N GLU A 77 -23.85 -5.95 -21.87
CA GLU A 77 -24.44 -7.11 -22.53
C GLU A 77 -23.41 -7.94 -23.29
N LEU A 78 -22.50 -7.27 -24.02
CA LEU A 78 -21.41 -7.94 -24.72
C LEU A 78 -20.45 -8.63 -23.76
N LEU A 79 -20.09 -7.98 -22.66
CA LEU A 79 -19.24 -8.56 -21.63
C LEU A 79 -19.84 -9.84 -21.07
N VAL A 80 -21.10 -9.78 -20.65
CA VAL A 80 -21.86 -10.92 -20.11
C VAL A 80 -21.93 -12.06 -21.12
N LEU A 81 -22.30 -11.74 -22.36
CA LEU A 81 -22.43 -12.73 -23.43
C LEU A 81 -21.09 -13.43 -23.71
N LYS A 82 -20.01 -12.66 -23.84
CA LYS A 82 -18.68 -13.20 -24.20
C LYS A 82 -18.02 -13.94 -23.05
N ALA A 83 -18.16 -13.46 -21.81
CA ALA A 83 -17.67 -14.15 -20.61
C ALA A 83 -18.38 -15.48 -20.39
N GLY A 84 -19.71 -15.54 -20.59
CA GLY A 84 -20.50 -16.77 -20.42
C GLY A 84 -20.11 -17.90 -21.39
N PHE A 85 -19.53 -17.59 -22.55
CA PHE A 85 -18.95 -18.60 -23.44
C PHE A 85 -17.61 -19.18 -22.94
N GLN A 86 -16.90 -18.46 -22.05
CA GLN A 86 -15.55 -18.79 -21.59
C GLN A 86 -15.49 -19.38 -20.18
N GLU A 87 -16.56 -19.25 -19.37
CA GLU A 87 -16.65 -19.83 -18.02
C GLU A 87 -16.42 -21.35 -17.97
N LYS A 88 -16.61 -22.07 -19.09
CA LYS A 88 -16.45 -23.53 -19.15
C LYS A 88 -14.99 -24.02 -19.01
N GLY A 89 -14.00 -23.12 -19.03
CA GLY A 89 -12.59 -23.45 -18.82
C GLY A 89 -12.01 -22.76 -17.59
N TYR A 90 -12.02 -23.41 -16.43
CA TYR A 90 -11.65 -22.82 -15.12
C TYR A 90 -10.19 -22.34 -14.98
N LYS A 91 -9.33 -22.50 -16.00
CA LYS A 91 -7.90 -22.13 -15.91
C LYS A 91 -7.36 -21.39 -17.13
N LEU A 92 -8.16 -21.19 -18.17
CA LEU A 92 -7.70 -20.48 -19.35
C LEU A 92 -7.87 -18.96 -19.18
N PRO A 93 -6.98 -18.17 -19.80
CA PRO A 93 -7.19 -16.74 -19.94
C PRO A 93 -8.56 -16.43 -20.52
N PHE A 94 -9.17 -15.35 -20.05
CA PHE A 94 -10.19 -14.71 -20.86
C PHE A 94 -9.56 -14.18 -22.14
N SER A 95 -10.34 -14.14 -23.22
CA SER A 95 -9.87 -13.52 -24.45
C SER A 95 -9.64 -12.02 -24.23
N GLU A 96 -8.70 -11.44 -24.98
CA GLU A 96 -8.44 -9.99 -25.01
C GLU A 96 -9.71 -9.15 -25.18
N LEU A 97 -10.72 -9.64 -25.91
CA LEU A 97 -12.02 -8.96 -26.03
C LEU A 97 -12.74 -8.84 -24.69
N VAL A 98 -12.80 -9.93 -23.92
CA VAL A 98 -13.49 -9.95 -22.63
C VAL A 98 -12.74 -9.08 -21.63
N GLU A 99 -11.41 -9.16 -21.62
CA GLU A 99 -10.57 -8.26 -20.83
C GLU A 99 -10.87 -6.78 -21.16
N GLN A 100 -10.83 -6.42 -22.45
CA GLN A 100 -11.10 -5.06 -22.92
C GLN A 100 -12.51 -4.58 -22.54
N LEU A 101 -13.54 -5.41 -22.75
CA LEU A 101 -14.92 -5.07 -22.39
C LEU A 101 -15.09 -4.86 -20.88
N ALA A 102 -14.46 -5.71 -20.05
CA ALA A 102 -14.50 -5.59 -18.60
C ALA A 102 -13.90 -4.27 -18.14
N TRP A 103 -12.71 -3.93 -18.64
CA TRP A 103 -12.05 -2.65 -18.33
C TRP A 103 -12.87 -1.44 -18.79
N ILE A 104 -13.39 -1.45 -20.01
CA ILE A 104 -14.24 -0.36 -20.53
C ILE A 104 -15.44 -0.15 -19.60
N TYR A 105 -16.13 -1.22 -19.23
CA TYR A 105 -17.33 -1.11 -18.40
C TYR A 105 -17.02 -0.49 -17.03
N ILE A 106 -15.99 -0.99 -16.35
CA ILE A 106 -15.57 -0.48 -15.03
C ILE A 106 -15.14 0.99 -15.11
N MET A 107 -14.35 1.37 -16.13
CA MET A 107 -13.89 2.74 -16.30
C MET A 107 -15.01 3.74 -16.59
N ILE A 108 -16.01 3.35 -17.41
CA ILE A 108 -17.17 4.21 -17.68
C ILE A 108 -18.03 4.34 -16.41
N SER A 109 -18.25 3.23 -15.70
CA SER A 109 -19.11 3.17 -14.51
C SER A 109 -18.47 3.74 -13.24
N LYS A 110 -17.29 4.37 -13.34
CA LYS A 110 -16.60 5.00 -12.21
C LYS A 110 -17.54 5.98 -11.48
N GLY A 111 -17.69 5.75 -10.17
CA GLY A 111 -18.53 6.53 -9.25
C GLY A 111 -19.99 6.08 -9.17
N ASN A 112 -20.39 5.13 -10.02
CA ASN A 112 -21.75 4.61 -10.10
C ASN A 112 -21.87 3.22 -9.49
N ARG A 113 -23.12 2.78 -9.27
CA ARG A 113 -23.41 1.40 -8.87
C ARG A 113 -23.22 0.47 -10.07
N ILE A 114 -22.53 -0.64 -9.83
CA ILE A 114 -22.27 -1.66 -10.84
C ILE A 114 -23.07 -2.91 -10.49
N ASP A 115 -23.67 -3.53 -11.50
CA ASP A 115 -24.37 -4.80 -11.33
C ASP A 115 -23.42 -5.88 -10.79
N GLN A 116 -23.85 -6.62 -9.75
CA GLN A 116 -23.01 -7.61 -9.08
C GLN A 116 -22.47 -8.69 -10.04
N ARG A 117 -23.24 -9.05 -11.06
CA ARG A 117 -22.81 -10.02 -12.07
C ARG A 117 -21.61 -9.49 -12.86
N ILE A 118 -21.60 -8.20 -13.19
CA ILE A 118 -20.50 -7.55 -13.90
C ILE A 118 -19.27 -7.47 -13.01
N ILE A 119 -19.43 -7.13 -11.72
CA ILE A 119 -18.35 -7.14 -10.73
C ILE A 119 -17.71 -8.54 -10.68
N ASN A 120 -18.51 -9.60 -10.55
CA ASN A 120 -18.00 -10.97 -10.51
C ASN A 120 -17.21 -11.34 -11.77
N ILE A 121 -17.69 -10.97 -12.96
CA ILE A 121 -16.97 -11.20 -14.22
C ILE A 121 -15.65 -10.43 -14.23
N PHE A 122 -15.66 -9.15 -13.84
CA PHE A 122 -14.45 -8.33 -13.79
C PHE A 122 -13.41 -8.92 -12.84
N ASN A 123 -13.82 -9.35 -11.65
CA ASN A 123 -12.93 -9.95 -10.66
C ASN A 123 -12.27 -11.21 -11.19
N GLU A 124 -13.05 -12.11 -11.82
CA GLU A 124 -12.52 -13.31 -12.46
C GLU A 124 -11.53 -12.97 -13.58
N VAL A 125 -11.84 -11.96 -14.41
CA VAL A 125 -10.94 -11.46 -15.45
C VAL A 125 -9.62 -10.97 -14.85
N PHE A 126 -9.70 -10.14 -13.81
CA PHE A 126 -8.55 -9.54 -13.15
C PHE A 126 -7.67 -10.59 -12.44
N ILE A 127 -8.29 -11.48 -11.67
CA ILE A 127 -7.63 -12.59 -10.96
C ILE A 127 -6.87 -13.48 -11.95
N ARG A 128 -7.52 -13.93 -13.02
CA ARG A 128 -6.87 -14.79 -14.03
C ARG A 128 -5.76 -14.06 -14.78
N LYS A 129 -5.88 -12.73 -14.95
CA LYS A 129 -4.84 -11.91 -15.56
C LYS A 129 -3.58 -11.86 -14.69
N ILE A 130 -3.75 -11.67 -13.37
CA ILE A 130 -2.64 -11.72 -12.42
C ILE A 130 -2.03 -13.13 -12.37
N ASP A 131 -2.84 -14.19 -12.34
CA ASP A 131 -2.33 -15.57 -12.32
C ASP A 131 -1.46 -15.88 -13.53
N GLN A 132 -1.91 -15.49 -14.73
CA GLN A 132 -1.10 -15.64 -15.95
C GLN A 132 0.19 -14.84 -15.89
N PHE A 133 0.12 -13.61 -15.37
CA PHE A 133 1.31 -12.79 -15.21
C PHE A 133 2.32 -13.46 -14.28
N ILE A 134 1.89 -13.95 -13.12
CA ILE A 134 2.75 -14.69 -12.18
C ILE A 134 3.36 -15.93 -12.84
N ILE A 135 2.58 -16.70 -13.61
CA ILE A 135 3.10 -17.84 -14.36
C ILE A 135 4.20 -17.40 -15.32
N LYS A 136 3.96 -16.34 -16.12
CA LYS A 136 4.97 -15.78 -17.04
C LYS A 136 6.22 -15.27 -16.33
N LEU A 137 6.06 -14.66 -15.15
CA LEU A 137 7.21 -14.22 -14.33
C LEU A 137 8.07 -15.41 -13.89
N LYS A 138 7.45 -16.55 -13.55
CA LYS A 138 8.13 -17.77 -13.10
C LYS A 138 8.79 -18.55 -14.24
N GLU A 139 8.23 -18.52 -15.44
CA GLU A 139 8.74 -19.27 -16.61
C GLU A 139 10.08 -18.75 -17.17
N LYS A 140 10.63 -17.63 -16.65
CA LYS A 140 11.94 -17.05 -17.05
C LYS A 140 12.12 -16.98 -18.58
N GLY A 141 11.16 -16.33 -19.24
CA GLY A 141 11.19 -16.10 -20.69
C GLY A 141 12.23 -15.06 -21.15
N ASN A 142 12.15 -14.67 -22.42
CA ASN A 142 12.97 -13.59 -22.99
C ASN A 142 12.76 -12.27 -22.20
N ASP A 143 13.83 -11.67 -21.68
CA ASP A 143 13.82 -10.41 -20.92
C ASP A 143 12.96 -9.32 -21.58
N ASN A 144 13.02 -9.19 -22.92
CA ASN A 144 12.25 -8.18 -23.65
C ASN A 144 10.74 -8.46 -23.65
N GLN A 145 10.35 -9.73 -23.63
CA GLN A 145 8.94 -10.11 -23.53
C GLN A 145 8.45 -9.90 -22.11
N LEU A 146 9.24 -10.29 -21.11
CA LEU A 146 8.95 -10.07 -19.71
C LEU A 146 8.74 -8.59 -19.40
N GLU A 147 9.61 -7.72 -19.92
CA GLU A 147 9.50 -6.27 -19.72
C GLU A 147 8.20 -5.69 -20.31
N LYS A 148 7.75 -6.19 -21.47
CA LYS A 148 6.46 -5.80 -22.05
C LYS A 148 5.28 -6.25 -21.19
N GLU A 149 5.35 -7.45 -20.62
CA GLU A 149 4.32 -7.97 -19.71
C GLU A 149 4.27 -7.15 -18.43
N ILE A 150 5.43 -6.79 -17.86
CA ILE A 150 5.54 -5.91 -16.69
C ILE A 150 4.88 -4.56 -17.00
N GLN A 151 5.26 -3.91 -18.10
CA GLN A 151 4.67 -2.62 -18.51
C GLN A 151 3.15 -2.70 -18.74
N SER A 152 2.68 -3.80 -19.37
CA SER A 152 1.25 -4.02 -19.55
C SER A 152 0.53 -4.17 -18.21
N MET A 153 1.15 -4.83 -17.25
CA MET A 153 0.57 -5.01 -15.92
C MET A 153 0.63 -3.71 -15.10
N THR A 154 1.73 -2.95 -15.16
CA THR A 154 1.82 -1.60 -14.57
C THR A 154 0.62 -0.75 -14.97
N LYS A 155 0.31 -0.70 -16.27
CA LYS A 155 -0.84 0.07 -16.78
C LYS A 155 -2.18 -0.39 -16.17
N ILE A 156 -2.34 -1.70 -15.96
CA ILE A 156 -3.54 -2.27 -15.33
C ILE A 156 -3.65 -1.79 -13.87
N PHE A 157 -2.56 -1.82 -13.11
CA PHE A 157 -2.53 -1.32 -11.73
C PHE A 157 -2.73 0.21 -11.67
N ASP A 158 -2.14 0.97 -12.60
CA ASP A 158 -2.37 2.41 -12.69
C ASP A 158 -3.85 2.72 -12.97
N ASP A 159 -4.50 2.00 -13.89
CA ASP A 159 -5.94 2.15 -14.13
C ASP A 159 -6.73 1.77 -12.87
N PHE A 160 -6.32 0.70 -12.18
CA PHE A 160 -6.91 0.20 -10.94
C PHE A 160 -6.93 1.25 -9.84
N GLN A 161 -5.81 1.94 -9.61
CA GLN A 161 -5.69 3.00 -8.62
C GLN A 161 -6.70 4.14 -8.85
N VAL A 162 -7.05 4.42 -10.11
CA VAL A 162 -7.92 5.54 -10.44
C VAL A 162 -9.40 5.27 -10.13
N PHE A 163 -9.84 4.00 -10.07
CA PHE A 163 -11.23 3.67 -9.72
C PHE A 163 -11.42 2.97 -8.38
N ALA A 164 -10.38 2.37 -7.79
CA ALA A 164 -10.43 1.71 -6.49
C ALA A 164 -11.07 2.57 -5.37
N PRO A 165 -10.77 3.88 -5.22
CA PRO A 165 -11.25 4.71 -4.10
C PRO A 165 -12.77 4.90 -4.00
N LEU A 166 -13.56 4.44 -4.97
CA LEU A 166 -14.99 4.76 -5.06
C LEU A 166 -15.92 3.76 -4.36
N GLY A 167 -15.38 2.89 -3.51
CA GLY A 167 -16.09 2.06 -2.54
C GLY A 167 -16.98 0.94 -3.11
N ASN A 168 -17.50 1.09 -4.33
CA ASN A 168 -18.50 0.21 -4.92
C ASN A 168 -17.93 -1.09 -5.52
N LEU A 169 -16.64 -1.12 -5.84
CA LEU A 169 -16.00 -2.28 -6.49
C LEU A 169 -15.35 -3.25 -5.50
N ILE A 170 -14.95 -2.76 -4.33
CA ILE A 170 -14.06 -3.50 -3.43
C ILE A 170 -14.87 -4.40 -2.50
N LEU A 171 -16.05 -4.00 -2.02
CA LEU A 171 -16.78 -4.66 -0.93
C LEU A 171 -17.20 -6.14 -1.10
N TYR A 172 -17.11 -6.74 -2.29
CA TYR A 172 -17.75 -8.06 -2.54
C TYR A 172 -16.80 -9.19 -2.98
N SER A 173 -15.52 -8.92 -3.23
CA SER A 173 -14.55 -9.94 -3.65
C SER A 173 -13.15 -9.73 -3.09
N GLU A 174 -13.04 -8.98 -2.00
CA GLU A 174 -11.78 -8.56 -1.40
C GLU A 174 -10.82 -9.73 -1.24
N ASP A 175 -11.26 -10.82 -0.61
CA ASP A 175 -10.40 -11.96 -0.32
C ASP A 175 -9.66 -12.50 -1.55
N ALA A 176 -10.36 -12.77 -2.65
CA ALA A 176 -9.73 -13.41 -3.80
C ALA A 176 -8.74 -12.49 -4.53
N ILE A 177 -9.10 -11.21 -4.70
CA ILE A 177 -8.21 -10.22 -5.33
C ILE A 177 -7.02 -9.95 -4.43
N LEU A 178 -7.25 -9.74 -3.14
CA LEU A 178 -6.20 -9.46 -2.16
C LEU A 178 -5.22 -10.62 -2.03
N GLN A 179 -5.67 -11.87 -2.08
CA GLN A 179 -4.78 -13.02 -2.15
C GLN A 179 -3.88 -12.99 -3.39
N LYS A 180 -4.36 -12.48 -4.54
CA LYS A 180 -3.52 -12.29 -5.73
C LYS A 180 -2.50 -11.18 -5.54
N PHE A 181 -2.90 -10.07 -4.94
CA PHE A 181 -1.99 -9.01 -4.55
C PHE A 181 -0.89 -9.53 -3.59
N VAL A 182 -1.26 -10.29 -2.55
CA VAL A 182 -0.31 -10.93 -1.63
C VAL A 182 0.69 -11.80 -2.39
N SER A 183 0.25 -12.58 -3.37
CA SER A 183 1.17 -13.41 -4.16
C SER A 183 2.21 -12.61 -4.97
N LEU A 184 1.94 -11.33 -5.26
CA LEU A 184 2.86 -10.44 -5.97
C LEU A 184 3.91 -9.78 -5.05
N ILE A 185 3.71 -9.75 -3.72
CA ILE A 185 4.72 -9.20 -2.78
C ILE A 185 6.00 -10.04 -2.75
N HIS A 186 5.94 -11.28 -3.22
CA HIS A 186 7.08 -12.18 -3.30
C HIS A 186 8.00 -11.90 -4.51
N ILE A 187 7.64 -10.94 -5.37
CA ILE A 187 8.51 -10.49 -6.46
C ILE A 187 9.70 -9.74 -5.87
N ASN A 188 10.90 -10.28 -6.08
CA ASN A 188 12.16 -9.73 -5.54
C ASN A 188 12.14 -9.49 -4.03
N CYS A 189 11.41 -10.30 -3.25
CA CYS A 189 11.52 -10.25 -1.79
C CYS A 189 12.96 -10.57 -1.34
N ALA A 190 13.35 -10.06 -0.18
CA ALA A 190 14.68 -10.26 0.39
C ALA A 190 15.10 -11.74 0.44
N PRO A 191 16.27 -12.12 -0.09
CA PRO A 191 16.79 -13.50 0.00
C PRO A 191 16.90 -14.01 1.43
N GLU A 192 17.15 -13.13 2.39
CA GLU A 192 17.30 -13.45 3.81
C GLU A 192 16.01 -14.03 4.42
N LEU A 193 14.86 -13.77 3.79
CA LEU A 193 13.57 -14.31 4.22
C LEU A 193 13.40 -15.80 3.89
N ASN A 194 14.25 -16.39 3.04
CA ASN A 194 14.13 -17.77 2.56
C ASN A 194 12.70 -18.12 2.06
N CYS A 195 12.04 -17.15 1.43
CA CYS A 195 10.64 -17.25 1.04
C CYS A 195 10.44 -18.34 -0.05
N PRO A 196 9.61 -19.38 0.19
CA PRO A 196 9.39 -20.45 -0.78
C PRO A 196 8.61 -19.98 -2.03
N HIS A 197 8.00 -18.80 -1.95
CA HIS A 197 7.23 -18.19 -3.03
C HIS A 197 7.99 -17.11 -3.81
N GLN A 198 9.28 -16.90 -3.49
CA GLN A 198 10.11 -15.87 -4.11
C GLN A 198 10.11 -15.97 -5.65
N ILE A 199 9.88 -14.84 -6.30
CA ILE A 199 10.01 -14.67 -7.75
C ILE A 199 11.18 -13.72 -8.00
N GLN A 200 12.35 -14.28 -8.30
CA GLN A 200 13.55 -13.50 -8.58
C GLN A 200 13.56 -13.02 -10.03
N LEU A 201 13.47 -11.70 -10.22
CA LEU A 201 13.54 -11.02 -11.49
C LEU A 201 14.75 -10.09 -11.53
N LYS A 202 15.30 -9.88 -12.73
CA LYS A 202 16.32 -8.84 -12.94
C LYS A 202 15.72 -7.48 -12.63
N LYS A 203 16.42 -6.68 -11.81
CA LYS A 203 16.03 -5.30 -11.51
C LYS A 203 16.10 -4.46 -12.80
N THR A 204 14.96 -3.95 -13.26
CA THR A 204 14.84 -3.04 -14.41
C THR A 204 13.99 -1.83 -14.01
N PRO A 205 14.10 -0.68 -14.71
CA PRO A 205 13.24 0.47 -14.44
C PRO A 205 11.74 0.14 -14.53
N ALA A 206 11.34 -0.68 -15.52
CA ALA A 206 9.96 -1.13 -15.66
C ALA A 206 9.47 -1.92 -14.44
N LEU A 207 10.33 -2.77 -13.87
CA LEU A 207 10.00 -3.52 -12.66
C LEU A 207 9.86 -2.61 -11.44
N SER A 208 10.73 -1.61 -11.28
CA SER A 208 10.58 -0.61 -10.21
C SER A 208 9.24 0.12 -10.30
N ILE A 209 8.88 0.61 -11.49
CA ILE A 209 7.60 1.31 -11.72
C ILE A 209 6.43 0.37 -11.43
N PHE A 210 6.50 -0.88 -11.88
CA PHE A 210 5.46 -1.87 -11.57
C PHE A 210 5.30 -2.12 -10.07
N LEU A 211 6.39 -2.29 -9.33
CA LEU A 211 6.33 -2.49 -7.88
C LEU A 211 5.72 -1.26 -7.19
N ASN A 212 6.07 -0.05 -7.63
CA ASN A 212 5.44 1.18 -7.11
C ASN A 212 3.93 1.17 -7.37
N SER A 213 3.49 0.91 -8.60
CA SER A 213 2.07 0.83 -8.93
C SER A 213 1.34 -0.27 -8.16
N LEU A 214 1.99 -1.41 -7.90
CA LEU A 214 1.44 -2.50 -7.09
C LEU A 214 1.21 -2.05 -5.65
N TYR A 215 2.21 -1.46 -4.99
CA TYR A 215 2.11 -1.05 -3.59
C TYR A 215 1.15 0.14 -3.40
N LEU A 216 1.10 1.09 -4.32
CA LEU A 216 0.08 2.14 -4.29
C LEU A 216 -1.33 1.56 -4.44
N SER A 217 -1.50 0.52 -5.27
CA SER A 217 -2.79 -0.16 -5.38
C SER A 217 -3.16 -0.94 -4.13
N PHE A 218 -2.17 -1.46 -3.39
CA PHE A 218 -2.38 -2.03 -2.06
C PHE A 218 -2.90 -0.96 -1.10
N ASP A 219 -2.23 0.20 -0.99
CA ASP A 219 -2.63 1.29 -0.09
C ASP A 219 -4.07 1.77 -0.33
N LEU A 220 -4.51 1.77 -1.60
CA LEU A 220 -5.89 2.12 -1.96
C LEU A 220 -6.92 1.05 -1.64
N LEU A 221 -6.50 -0.21 -1.63
CA LEU A 221 -7.36 -1.33 -1.27
C LEU A 221 -7.42 -1.53 0.25
N SER A 222 -6.51 -0.94 1.01
CA SER A 222 -6.48 -1.02 2.47
C SER A 222 -7.60 -0.21 3.12
N SER A 223 -8.84 -0.67 2.88
CA SER A 223 -9.81 -0.78 3.95
C SER A 223 -9.23 -1.76 4.99
N GLY A 224 -9.60 -1.68 6.27
CA GLY A 224 -9.03 -2.56 7.30
C GLY A 224 -9.14 -4.07 7.06
N LEU A 225 -9.81 -4.50 5.99
CA LEU A 225 -9.89 -5.87 5.51
C LEU A 225 -8.59 -6.38 4.85
N ILE A 226 -7.82 -5.53 4.15
CA ILE A 226 -6.45 -5.91 3.71
C ILE A 226 -5.62 -6.36 4.89
N MET A 227 -5.75 -5.60 5.98
CA MET A 227 -5.00 -5.88 7.19
C MET A 227 -5.34 -7.27 7.68
N LEU A 228 -6.62 -7.65 7.78
CA LEU A 228 -7.00 -9.02 8.17
C LEU A 228 -6.40 -10.11 7.26
N ILE A 229 -6.18 -9.83 5.97
CA ILE A 229 -5.60 -10.79 5.04
C ILE A 229 -4.08 -10.85 5.14
N LEU A 230 -3.41 -9.70 5.22
CA LEU A 230 -1.97 -9.65 5.46
C LEU A 230 -1.65 -10.31 6.79
N LEU A 231 -2.44 -10.04 7.83
CA LEU A 231 -2.33 -10.63 9.16
C LEU A 231 -2.57 -12.15 9.18
N ARG A 232 -3.42 -12.67 8.29
CA ARG A 232 -3.60 -14.12 8.12
C ARG A 232 -2.45 -14.78 7.35
N SER A 233 -1.62 -13.99 6.67
CA SER A 233 -0.44 -14.47 5.96
C SER A 233 0.79 -14.29 6.87
N PRO A 234 1.29 -15.36 7.51
CA PRO A 234 2.41 -15.25 8.46
C PRO A 234 3.69 -14.67 7.82
N ASP A 235 3.78 -14.71 6.50
CA ASP A 235 4.93 -14.22 5.75
C ASP A 235 4.83 -12.73 5.40
N SER A 236 3.68 -12.05 5.58
CA SER A 236 3.50 -10.67 5.11
C SER A 236 4.40 -9.67 5.83
N LEU A 237 4.50 -9.75 7.16
CA LEU A 237 5.24 -8.79 7.98
C LEU A 237 6.74 -8.76 7.66
N PRO A 238 7.45 -9.91 7.53
CA PRO A 238 8.83 -9.90 7.07
C PRO A 238 9.02 -9.29 5.66
N HIS A 239 8.04 -9.43 4.77
CA HIS A 239 8.11 -8.82 3.43
C HIS A 239 7.94 -7.30 3.50
N LEU A 240 7.00 -6.79 4.30
CA LEU A 240 6.84 -5.35 4.53
C LEU A 240 8.08 -4.74 5.19
N ALA A 241 8.65 -5.43 6.16
CA ALA A 241 9.90 -5.01 6.79
C ALA A 241 11.07 -5.00 5.82
N SER A 242 11.13 -5.96 4.89
CA SER A 242 12.11 -5.95 3.80
C SER A 242 12.02 -4.69 2.95
N ILE A 243 10.82 -4.16 2.68
CA ILE A 243 10.65 -2.91 1.94
C ILE A 243 11.35 -1.76 2.69
N ILE A 244 11.08 -1.63 3.99
CA ILE A 244 11.69 -0.61 4.85
C ILE A 244 13.21 -0.76 4.91
N ASN A 245 13.70 -1.99 5.13
CA ASN A 245 15.13 -2.27 5.20
C ASN A 245 15.85 -1.87 3.91
N THR A 246 15.26 -2.20 2.77
CA THR A 246 15.87 -1.94 1.47
C THR A 246 15.84 -0.44 1.11
N PHE A 247 14.82 0.28 1.58
CA PHE A 247 14.77 1.73 1.47
C PHE A 247 15.90 2.38 2.28
N VAL A 248 16.07 1.99 3.54
CA VAL A 248 17.10 2.54 4.44
C VAL A 248 18.51 2.21 3.96
N SER A 249 18.74 1.00 3.42
CA SER A 249 20.03 0.61 2.87
C SER A 249 20.38 1.32 1.55
N ASN A 250 19.44 2.06 0.94
CA ASN A 250 19.53 2.67 -0.39
C ASN A 250 19.80 1.65 -1.52
N GLU A 251 19.47 0.38 -1.31
CA GLU A 251 19.64 -0.67 -2.33
C GLU A 251 18.64 -0.54 -3.49
N PHE A 252 17.54 0.20 -3.29
CA PHE A 252 16.59 0.61 -4.32
C PHE A 252 16.38 2.13 -4.28
N PRO A 253 17.21 2.92 -4.97
CA PRO A 253 17.08 4.38 -4.98
C PRO A 253 15.82 4.91 -5.69
N GLN A 254 14.97 4.02 -6.23
CA GLN A 254 13.74 4.35 -6.96
C GLN A 254 12.46 3.97 -6.20
N LEU A 255 12.59 3.44 -4.97
CA LEU A 255 11.41 3.16 -4.16
C LEU A 255 10.81 4.48 -3.68
N GLU A 256 9.53 4.68 -3.97
CA GLU A 256 8.80 5.88 -3.56
C GLU A 256 8.52 5.89 -2.06
N GLU A 257 8.61 7.08 -1.47
CA GLU A 257 8.38 7.31 -0.04
C GLU A 257 6.97 6.87 0.41
N ASN A 258 5.97 6.99 -0.46
CA ASN A 258 4.60 6.54 -0.21
C ASN A 258 4.51 5.02 0.05
N ILE A 259 5.39 4.23 -0.55
CA ILE A 259 5.44 2.77 -0.36
C ILE A 259 6.02 2.44 1.01
N VAL A 260 7.02 3.20 1.44
CA VAL A 260 7.59 3.08 2.79
C VAL A 260 6.52 3.46 3.81
N LEU A 261 5.77 4.53 3.56
CA LEU A 261 4.69 4.97 4.43
C LEU A 261 3.58 3.91 4.52
N PHE A 262 3.19 3.30 3.40
CA PHE A 262 2.27 2.15 3.38
C PHE A 262 2.80 1.00 4.25
N ALA A 263 4.05 0.56 4.01
CA ALA A 263 4.64 -0.54 4.79
C ALA A 263 4.70 -0.23 6.30
N LEU A 264 5.02 1.01 6.67
CA LEU A 264 5.02 1.45 8.07
C LEU A 264 3.63 1.40 8.70
N LYS A 265 2.60 1.89 8.03
CA LYS A 265 1.20 1.84 8.53
C LYS A 265 0.76 0.39 8.78
N GLU A 266 1.05 -0.49 7.82
CA GLU A 266 0.68 -1.90 7.93
C GLU A 266 1.45 -2.61 9.05
N ILE A 267 2.73 -2.31 9.24
CA ILE A 267 3.53 -2.84 10.36
C ILE A 267 3.00 -2.30 11.69
N ASP A 268 2.78 -0.99 11.81
CA ASP A 268 2.27 -0.36 13.02
C ASP A 268 0.95 -1.00 13.47
N TYR A 269 0.01 -1.14 12.53
CA TYR A 269 -1.27 -1.79 12.79
C TYR A 269 -1.11 -3.26 13.17
N SER A 270 -0.20 -3.99 12.52
CA SER A 270 0.04 -5.39 12.80
C SER A 270 0.56 -5.62 14.21
N ILE A 271 1.41 -4.71 14.71
CA ILE A 271 1.88 -4.74 16.09
C ILE A 271 0.72 -4.42 17.05
N CYS A 272 -0.10 -3.41 16.74
CA CYS A 272 -1.22 -2.99 17.60
C CYS A 272 -2.31 -4.07 17.74
N SER A 273 -2.60 -4.79 16.67
CA SER A 273 -3.78 -5.67 16.60
C SER A 273 -3.57 -7.05 17.23
N TYR A 274 -2.32 -7.46 17.46
CA TYR A 274 -1.99 -8.78 18.00
C TYR A 274 -1.10 -8.69 19.23
N SER A 275 -1.69 -8.35 20.37
CA SER A 275 -1.01 -8.44 21.67
C SER A 275 -0.37 -9.83 21.93
N ASN A 276 -0.87 -10.87 21.26
CA ASN A 276 -0.39 -12.25 21.39
C ASN A 276 0.63 -12.71 20.32
N GLN A 277 0.93 -11.91 19.27
CA GLN A 277 1.95 -12.22 18.25
C GLN A 277 3.21 -11.34 18.37
N ASN A 278 3.35 -10.63 19.48
CA ASN A 278 4.44 -9.70 19.82
C ASN A 278 5.82 -10.36 20.07
N GLN A 279 6.09 -11.48 19.40
CA GLN A 279 7.44 -12.03 19.27
C GLN A 279 7.87 -12.08 17.80
N ILE A 280 6.99 -11.75 16.85
CA ILE A 280 7.31 -11.87 15.44
C ILE A 280 8.20 -10.69 15.00
N VAL A 281 7.98 -9.49 15.53
CA VAL A 281 8.59 -8.26 14.99
C VAL A 281 10.07 -8.19 15.34
N SER A 282 10.44 -8.55 16.57
CA SER A 282 11.83 -8.62 17.04
C SER A 282 12.69 -9.67 16.34
N ASN A 283 12.06 -10.68 15.75
CA ASN A 283 12.72 -11.71 14.96
C ASN A 283 12.97 -11.28 13.51
N ILE A 284 12.41 -10.15 13.06
CA ILE A 284 12.62 -9.68 11.69
C ILE A 284 13.98 -8.96 11.61
N PRO A 285 14.92 -9.46 10.78
CA PRO A 285 16.24 -8.88 10.68
C PRO A 285 16.20 -7.40 10.29
N ASN A 286 17.01 -6.58 10.97
CA ASN A 286 17.24 -5.16 10.71
C ASN A 286 16.02 -4.21 10.83
N LEU A 287 14.81 -4.71 11.13
CA LEU A 287 13.62 -3.85 11.16
C LEU A 287 13.75 -2.72 12.20
N ILE A 288 14.11 -3.03 13.44
CA ILE A 288 14.28 -2.02 14.51
C ILE A 288 15.33 -0.96 14.11
N TYR A 289 16.46 -1.40 13.59
CA TYR A 289 17.52 -0.50 13.14
C TYR A 289 17.03 0.41 12.00
N SER A 290 16.30 -0.14 11.03
CA SER A 290 15.73 0.62 9.91
C SER A 290 14.68 1.62 10.39
N LEU A 291 13.81 1.24 11.32
CA LEU A 291 12.85 2.16 11.93
C LEU A 291 13.56 3.32 12.64
N ILE A 292 14.60 3.05 13.43
CA ILE A 292 15.40 4.09 14.11
C ILE A 292 16.04 5.04 13.07
N ARG A 293 16.57 4.50 11.98
CA ARG A 293 17.10 5.32 10.86
C ARG A 293 16.03 6.20 10.23
N LEU A 294 14.82 5.70 10.07
CA LEU A 294 13.69 6.46 9.50
C LEU A 294 13.22 7.62 10.38
N LEU A 295 13.50 7.60 11.69
CA LEU A 295 13.25 8.75 12.56
C LEU A 295 14.08 9.98 12.16
N GLU A 296 15.23 9.75 11.53
CA GLU A 296 16.16 10.78 11.08
C GLU A 296 16.00 11.10 9.58
N PHE A 297 14.98 10.52 8.93
CA PHE A 297 14.77 10.61 7.50
C PHE A 297 14.56 12.06 7.04
N LYS A 298 15.21 12.40 5.93
CA LYS A 298 15.08 13.68 5.22
C LYS A 298 15.03 13.40 3.72
N ILE A 299 14.04 13.96 3.02
CA ILE A 299 13.96 13.84 1.56
C ILE A 299 15.13 14.58 0.92
N LYS A 300 15.84 13.91 0.01
CA LYS A 300 17.11 14.39 -0.57
C LYS A 300 16.92 15.43 -1.68
N GLN A 301 15.75 15.54 -2.29
CA GLN A 301 15.48 16.46 -3.40
C GLN A 301 14.29 17.36 -3.07
N LYS A 302 14.53 18.68 -3.03
CA LYS A 302 13.52 19.71 -2.76
C LYS A 302 12.85 20.11 -4.07
N THR A 303 11.91 19.31 -4.56
CA THR A 303 11.16 19.65 -5.79
C THR A 303 9.80 20.29 -5.48
N GLY A 304 9.26 20.13 -4.27
CA GLY A 304 8.11 20.88 -3.75
C GLY A 304 8.15 20.89 -2.22
N GLN A 305 8.59 21.99 -1.61
CA GLN A 305 9.05 22.02 -0.21
C GLN A 305 8.03 21.56 0.84
N ASP A 306 6.72 21.70 0.59
CA ASP A 306 5.69 21.42 1.59
C ASP A 306 5.21 19.97 1.52
N GLU A 307 4.88 19.45 0.33
CA GLU A 307 4.44 18.04 0.15
C GLU A 307 5.57 17.05 0.51
N ASP A 308 6.80 17.36 0.09
CA ASP A 308 7.98 16.54 0.39
C ASP A 308 8.23 16.50 1.92
N GLU A 309 8.10 17.64 2.61
CA GLU A 309 8.28 17.69 4.07
C GLU A 309 7.16 16.93 4.81
N GLU A 310 5.90 17.04 4.35
CA GLU A 310 4.78 16.31 4.93
C GLU A 310 4.99 14.79 4.86
N VAL A 311 5.40 14.26 3.70
CA VAL A 311 5.69 12.82 3.57
C VAL A 311 6.85 12.41 4.48
N ALA A 312 7.92 13.21 4.55
CA ALA A 312 9.04 12.94 5.44
C ALA A 312 8.63 12.96 6.93
N GLN A 313 7.76 13.88 7.32
CA GLN A 313 7.18 13.93 8.67
C GLN A 313 6.32 12.70 8.94
N ASN A 314 5.48 12.28 8.00
CA ASN A 314 4.63 11.10 8.14
C ASN A 314 5.45 9.82 8.30
N ILE A 315 6.54 9.65 7.53
CA ILE A 315 7.49 8.54 7.70
C ILE A 315 8.07 8.53 9.12
N ARG A 316 8.53 9.68 9.62
CA ARG A 316 9.10 9.80 10.97
C ARG A 316 8.07 9.47 12.05
N LYS A 317 6.85 10.02 11.95
CA LYS A 317 5.74 9.76 12.89
C LYS A 317 5.34 8.29 12.91
N MET A 318 5.15 7.67 11.75
CA MET A 318 4.77 6.26 11.67
C MET A 318 5.90 5.34 12.13
N SER A 319 7.15 5.66 11.83
CA SER A 319 8.30 4.90 12.37
C SER A 319 8.38 4.99 13.90
N LEU A 320 8.16 6.18 14.45
CA LEU A 320 8.09 6.39 15.90
C LEU A 320 6.93 5.58 16.51
N SER A 321 5.76 5.60 15.88
CA SER A 321 4.63 4.78 16.31
C SER A 321 5.01 3.30 16.36
N CYS A 322 5.56 2.75 15.27
CA CYS A 322 6.02 1.35 15.23
C CYS A 322 6.99 1.04 16.38
N LEU A 323 8.00 1.89 16.61
CA LEU A 323 8.98 1.70 17.69
C LEU A 323 8.37 1.78 19.07
N LYS A 324 7.38 2.67 19.29
CA LYS A 324 6.62 2.73 20.53
C LYS A 324 5.86 1.44 20.76
N GLN A 325 5.17 0.93 19.75
CA GLN A 325 4.42 -0.33 19.86
C GLN A 325 5.36 -1.52 20.12
N ILE A 326 6.46 -1.63 19.37
CA ILE A 326 7.51 -2.64 19.60
C ILE A 326 8.01 -2.56 21.04
N GLN A 327 8.37 -1.37 21.51
CA GLN A 327 8.85 -1.17 22.87
C GLN A 327 7.78 -1.52 23.90
N MET A 328 6.50 -1.22 23.64
CA MET A 328 5.36 -1.46 24.54
C MET A 328 5.01 -2.94 24.71
N TYR A 329 5.20 -3.73 23.66
CA TYR A 329 4.61 -5.05 23.58
C TYR A 329 5.62 -6.20 23.54
N GLU A 330 6.89 -5.93 23.23
CA GLU A 330 7.90 -6.96 23.07
C GLU A 330 8.75 -7.17 24.34
N GLY A 331 9.36 -8.36 24.41
CA GLY A 331 10.12 -8.84 25.58
C GLY A 331 11.54 -8.28 25.70
N GLU A 332 12.30 -8.88 26.63
CA GLU A 332 13.63 -8.43 27.07
C GLU A 332 14.64 -8.21 25.94
N GLN A 333 14.73 -9.16 25.00
CA GLN A 333 15.66 -9.09 23.87
C GLN A 333 15.42 -7.84 23.01
N THR A 334 14.16 -7.44 22.84
CA THR A 334 13.79 -6.26 22.05
C THR A 334 14.19 -4.98 22.75
N GLN A 335 14.02 -4.92 24.07
CA GLN A 335 14.46 -3.78 24.87
C GLN A 335 15.99 -3.60 24.78
N GLU A 336 16.73 -4.71 24.86
CA GLU A 336 18.18 -4.73 24.67
C GLU A 336 18.58 -4.24 23.26
N GLN A 337 17.90 -4.73 22.22
CA GLN A 337 18.13 -4.28 20.84
C GLN A 337 17.85 -2.77 20.66
N LEU A 338 16.80 -2.22 21.28
CA LEU A 338 16.49 -0.79 21.22
C LEU A 338 17.60 0.05 21.85
N VAL A 339 18.09 -0.32 23.04
CA VAL A 339 19.19 0.38 23.72
C VAL A 339 20.48 0.29 22.92
N HIS A 340 20.87 -0.90 22.46
CA HIS A 340 22.09 -1.08 21.67
C HIS A 340 22.02 -0.39 20.30
N SER A 341 20.82 -0.27 19.72
CA SER A 341 20.61 0.46 18.45
C SER A 341 20.53 1.97 18.63
N ARG A 342 20.86 2.50 19.82
CA ARG A 342 20.91 3.93 20.14
C ARG A 342 19.57 4.66 20.05
N PHE A 343 18.46 3.94 20.17
CA PHE A 343 17.10 4.49 20.05
C PHE A 343 16.89 5.70 20.96
N GLY A 344 17.30 5.60 22.23
CA GLY A 344 17.15 6.70 23.19
C GLY A 344 17.90 7.97 22.80
N SER A 345 19.13 7.84 22.28
CA SER A 345 19.88 9.01 21.81
C SER A 345 19.25 9.65 20.57
N THR A 346 18.72 8.84 19.64
CA THR A 346 18.02 9.35 18.45
C THR A 346 16.75 10.08 18.85
N LEU A 347 15.97 9.56 19.79
CA LEU A 347 14.79 10.24 20.33
C LEU A 347 15.13 11.56 21.01
N ALA A 348 16.11 11.58 21.92
CA ALA A 348 16.51 12.80 22.61
C ALA A 348 16.94 13.91 21.64
N ARG A 349 17.61 13.51 20.54
CA ARG A 349 17.96 14.42 19.47
C ARG A 349 16.73 14.98 18.75
N ILE A 350 15.78 14.13 18.41
CA ILE A 350 14.54 14.52 17.73
C ILE A 350 13.66 15.42 18.61
N ASP A 351 13.53 15.10 19.90
CA ASP A 351 12.77 15.93 20.85
C ASP A 351 13.35 17.34 20.98
N LYS A 352 14.67 17.49 20.77
CA LYS A 352 15.33 18.80 20.74
C LYS A 352 15.16 19.52 19.40
N GLU A 353 15.29 18.81 18.29
CA GLU A 353 15.31 19.40 16.94
C GLU A 353 13.90 19.59 16.32
N ASN A 354 12.87 18.86 16.75
CA ASN A 354 11.57 18.83 16.09
C ASN A 354 10.40 18.95 17.08
N SER A 355 9.81 20.14 17.17
CA SER A 355 8.69 20.43 18.06
C SER A 355 7.39 19.69 17.72
N GLU A 356 7.19 19.27 16.47
CA GLU A 356 5.97 18.57 16.04
C GLU A 356 6.03 17.07 16.38
N LEU A 357 7.17 16.43 16.14
CA LEU A 357 7.42 15.06 16.61
C LEU A 357 7.39 14.99 18.13
N LYS A 358 7.87 16.05 18.79
CA LYS A 358 7.74 16.23 20.23
C LYS A 358 6.27 16.19 20.67
N ALA A 359 5.34 16.88 19.99
CA ALA A 359 3.92 16.77 20.34
C ALA A 359 3.41 15.31 20.27
N PHE A 360 3.86 14.55 19.27
CA PHE A 360 3.52 13.13 19.12
C PHE A 360 4.19 12.22 20.17
N THR A 361 5.28 12.65 20.83
CA THR A 361 5.84 11.90 21.97
C THR A 361 4.96 12.01 23.22
N TYR A 362 4.17 13.08 23.36
CA TYR A 362 3.32 13.39 24.52
C TYR A 362 1.80 13.11 24.33
N GLU A 363 1.36 12.53 23.21
CA GLU A 363 -0.08 12.43 22.86
C GLU A 363 -0.95 11.47 23.71
N ASN A 364 -0.41 10.80 24.73
CA ASN A 364 -1.22 9.99 25.67
C ASN A 364 -1.49 10.75 26.98
N GLU A 365 -2.67 10.58 27.56
CA GLU A 365 -3.21 11.25 28.78
C GLU A 365 -2.35 11.15 30.06
N TYR A 366 -1.20 10.47 30.00
CA TYR A 366 -0.24 10.42 31.08
C TYR A 366 0.92 11.34 30.74
N ASP A 367 1.02 12.47 31.44
CA ASP A 367 2.03 13.56 31.36
C ASP A 367 3.52 13.14 31.42
N GLU A 368 3.84 11.85 31.28
CA GLU A 368 5.20 11.34 31.31
C GLU A 368 5.80 11.28 29.90
N ASP A 369 6.94 11.96 29.76
CA ASP A 369 7.81 11.88 28.59
C ASP A 369 8.17 10.43 28.23
N TYR A 370 8.11 10.08 26.95
CA TYR A 370 8.29 8.70 26.47
C TYR A 370 9.66 8.11 26.86
N LEU A 371 10.75 8.90 26.85
CA LEU A 371 12.07 8.43 27.27
C LEU A 371 12.11 8.13 28.78
N SER A 372 11.43 8.96 29.57
CA SER A 372 11.31 8.75 31.01
C SER A 372 10.57 7.45 31.32
N ARG A 373 9.47 7.18 30.61
CA ARG A 373 8.74 5.92 30.71
C ARG A 373 9.62 4.74 30.31
N PHE A 374 10.30 4.80 29.17
CA PHE A 374 11.17 3.71 28.70
C PHE A 374 12.28 3.41 29.71
N LYS A 375 12.95 4.44 30.25
CA LYS A 375 13.96 4.29 31.30
C LYS A 375 13.38 3.63 32.56
N ARG A 376 12.22 4.08 33.02
CA ARG A 376 11.55 3.53 34.21
C ARG A 376 11.22 2.05 34.03
N GLU A 377 10.72 1.68 32.85
CA GLU A 377 10.37 0.29 32.53
C GLU A 377 11.61 -0.60 32.43
N LEU A 378 12.73 -0.11 31.88
CA LEU A 378 14.01 -0.82 31.98
C LEU A 378 14.44 -0.98 33.45
N GLN A 379 14.29 0.06 34.27
CA GLN A 379 14.76 0.03 35.66
C GLN A 379 13.93 -0.88 36.57
N ASN A 380 12.61 -0.95 36.35
CA ASN A 380 11.68 -1.68 37.21
C ASN A 380 11.20 -3.01 36.60
N GLY A 381 11.47 -3.25 35.32
CA GLY A 381 10.80 -4.26 34.51
C GLY A 381 9.39 -3.80 34.11
N ARG A 382 8.75 -4.56 33.22
CA ARG A 382 7.34 -4.34 32.85
C ARG A 382 6.50 -5.57 33.16
N GLN A 383 5.36 -5.31 33.79
CA GLN A 383 4.29 -6.27 34.02
C GLN A 383 3.07 -5.84 33.19
N GLU A 384 2.49 -6.77 32.45
CA GLU A 384 1.21 -6.58 31.77
C GLU A 384 0.10 -7.16 32.64
N VAL A 385 -0.90 -6.34 32.91
CA VAL A 385 -2.15 -6.78 33.52
C VAL A 385 -3.08 -7.07 32.35
N ASP A 386 -3.31 -8.35 32.07
CA ASP A 386 -4.28 -8.75 31.07
C ASP A 386 -5.68 -8.35 31.59
N GLN A 387 -6.30 -7.38 30.91
CA GLN A 387 -7.59 -6.80 31.30
C GLN A 387 -8.72 -7.84 31.26
N ASP A 388 -8.63 -8.86 30.39
CA ASP A 388 -9.62 -9.94 30.33
C ASP A 388 -9.40 -10.99 31.43
N LEU A 389 -8.25 -10.95 32.10
CA LEU A 389 -7.84 -11.82 33.19
C LEU A 389 -7.67 -11.06 34.52
N GLU A 390 -8.12 -9.81 34.61
CA GLU A 390 -8.03 -9.00 35.84
C GLU A 390 -8.65 -9.73 37.03
N ASP A 391 -9.77 -10.45 36.82
CA ASP A 391 -10.42 -11.27 37.85
C ASP A 391 -9.62 -12.51 38.26
N SER A 392 -8.70 -12.98 37.41
CA SER A 392 -7.84 -14.15 37.68
C SER A 392 -6.54 -13.78 38.41
N GLY A 393 -6.16 -12.51 38.42
CA GLY A 393 -4.93 -12.02 39.07
C GLY A 393 -3.63 -12.51 38.42
N ILE A 394 -3.68 -13.01 37.19
CA ILE A 394 -2.48 -13.46 36.46
C ILE A 394 -1.77 -12.23 35.89
N ILE A 395 -0.69 -11.82 36.54
CA ILE A 395 0.21 -10.78 36.05
C ILE A 395 1.26 -11.44 35.15
N GLN A 396 1.27 -11.10 33.85
CA GLN A 396 2.31 -11.58 32.95
C GLN A 396 3.48 -10.59 32.96
N GLN A 397 4.63 -11.05 33.45
CA GLN A 397 5.86 -10.25 33.34
C GLN A 397 6.34 -10.28 31.89
N LEU A 398 6.31 -9.13 31.21
CA LEU A 398 6.81 -8.99 29.84
C LEU A 398 8.34 -9.08 29.79
N PHE A 399 9.01 -8.39 30.72
CA PHE A 399 10.46 -8.50 30.90
C PHE A 399 10.90 -8.10 32.33
N PRO A 400 12.01 -8.66 32.84
CA PRO A 400 12.55 -8.33 34.16
C PRO A 400 13.24 -6.96 34.21
N ALA A 401 13.48 -6.45 35.41
CA ALA A 401 14.26 -5.24 35.61
C ALA A 401 15.69 -5.41 35.05
N ARG A 402 16.10 -4.45 34.23
CA ARG A 402 17.42 -4.31 33.59
C ARG A 402 18.01 -2.92 33.88
N PRO A 403 18.40 -2.63 35.14
CA PRO A 403 18.97 -1.33 35.53
C PRO A 403 20.31 -1.03 34.83
N ASP A 404 21.01 -2.07 34.37
CA ASP A 404 22.18 -1.97 33.50
C ASP A 404 21.84 -1.26 32.18
N LEU A 405 20.81 -1.73 31.48
CA LEU A 405 20.34 -1.13 30.23
C LEU A 405 19.76 0.27 30.46
N ALA A 406 19.07 0.50 31.58
CA ALA A 406 18.54 1.82 31.93
C ALA A 406 19.66 2.86 32.10
N LYS A 407 20.78 2.47 32.74
CA LYS A 407 21.95 3.32 32.90
C LYS A 407 22.68 3.58 31.59
N GLU A 408 22.78 2.56 30.73
CA GLU A 408 23.33 2.73 29.39
C GLU A 408 22.49 3.71 28.56
N LEU A 409 21.16 3.55 28.55
CA LEU A 409 20.22 4.45 27.89
C LEU A 409 20.42 5.91 28.36
N GLU A 410 20.50 6.12 29.69
CA GLU A 410 20.75 7.45 30.27
C GLU A 410 22.09 8.04 29.79
N THR A 411 23.15 7.24 29.78
CA THR A 411 24.47 7.67 29.30
C THR A 411 24.41 8.08 27.82
N GLN A 412 23.74 7.29 26.97
CA GLN A 412 23.58 7.61 25.55
C GLN A 412 22.82 8.92 25.32
N ILE A 413 21.79 9.19 26.13
CA ILE A 413 21.00 10.43 26.07
C ILE A 413 21.87 11.62 26.49
N GLU A 414 22.58 11.52 27.62
CA GLU A 414 23.47 12.58 28.11
C GLU A 414 24.54 12.95 27.09
N GLU A 415 25.20 11.95 26.50
CA GLU A 415 26.21 12.16 25.46
C GLU A 415 25.66 12.91 24.24
N GLU A 416 24.46 12.56 23.77
CA GLU A 416 23.88 13.20 22.60
C GLU A 416 23.42 14.65 22.90
N MET A 417 22.85 14.89 24.09
CA MET A 417 22.51 16.23 24.55
C MET A 417 23.74 17.13 24.67
N GLN A 418 24.86 16.61 25.18
CA GLN A 418 26.13 17.33 25.23
C GLN A 418 26.62 17.71 23.83
N LYS A 419 26.60 16.77 22.88
CA LYS A 419 26.99 17.04 21.47
C LYS A 419 26.13 18.13 20.84
N MET A 420 24.81 18.12 21.06
CA MET A 420 23.93 19.14 20.51
C MET A 420 24.18 20.51 21.11
N ASN A 421 24.44 20.61 22.42
CA ASN A 421 24.76 21.87 23.08
C ASN A 421 26.08 22.48 22.57
N VAL A 422 27.06 21.64 22.21
CA VAL A 422 28.29 22.11 21.57
C VAL A 422 28.01 22.67 20.17
N LYS A 423 27.24 21.95 19.35
CA LYS A 423 26.86 22.39 18.00
C LYS A 423 26.04 23.68 17.97
N GLU A 424 25.23 23.94 18.99
CA GLU A 424 24.48 25.21 19.12
C GLU A 424 25.43 26.37 19.43
N LYS A 425 26.37 26.18 20.37
CA LYS A 425 27.38 27.22 20.67
C LYS A 425 28.25 27.54 19.46
N GLU A 426 28.65 26.53 18.68
CA GLU A 426 29.43 26.72 17.45
C GLU A 426 28.66 27.45 16.33
N LYS A 427 27.32 27.51 16.38
CA LYS A 427 26.52 28.29 15.41
C LYS A 427 26.35 29.76 15.80
N ASP A 428 26.52 30.06 17.08
CA ASP A 428 26.37 31.41 17.64
C ASP A 428 27.69 32.22 17.63
N GLU A 429 28.83 31.54 17.46
CA GLU A 429 30.17 32.13 17.20
C GLU A 429 30.41 32.35 15.70
#